data_AF-A0A843UKF0-F1
#
_entry.id   AF-A0A843UKF0-F1
#
_cell.length_a   1.000
_cell.length_b   1.000
_cell.length_c   1.000
_cell.angle_alpha   90.00
_cell.angle_beta   90.00
_cell.angle_gamma   90.00
#
_symmetry.space_group_name_H-M   'P 1'
#
loop_
_entity.id
_entity.type
_entity.pdbx_description
1 polymer ?
#
loop_
_entity_poly.entity_id
_entity_poly.type
_entity_poly.pdbx_seq_one_letter_code
_entity_poly.pdbx_strand_id
1 'polypeptide(L)'
;MRLAVAVVVAQGRPSIGLVYAKLEAAKKKIREVSPRYAHLVLDVVEDIWDQQMSRDLHMAAYYLHPAYHYTHELAYEDDLTAAFTRVVERLSRSPVQAADAIDEA
;
A
#
# COMPACT_ATOMS: atom_id res chain seq x y z
N MET A 1 2.56 -9.10 -16.75
CA MET A 1 2.39 -8.21 -15.56
C MET A 1 3.62 -8.12 -14.63
N ARG A 2 4.74 -8.82 -14.91
CA ARG A 2 6.00 -8.63 -14.16
C ARG A 2 6.68 -7.26 -14.37
N LEU A 3 6.35 -6.57 -15.47
CA LEU A 3 6.99 -5.32 -15.86
C LEU A 3 6.46 -4.09 -15.11
N ALA A 4 5.17 -4.04 -14.73
CA ALA A 4 4.59 -2.83 -14.14
C ALA A 4 5.10 -2.59 -12.69
N VAL A 5 5.13 -3.64 -11.88
CA VAL A 5 5.64 -3.56 -10.50
C VAL A 5 7.15 -3.28 -10.49
N ALA A 6 7.91 -3.95 -11.38
CA ALA A 6 9.35 -3.73 -11.51
C ALA A 6 9.71 -2.32 -12.00
N VAL A 7 8.93 -1.74 -12.93
CA VAL A 7 9.16 -0.36 -13.40
C VAL A 7 8.97 0.65 -12.28
N VAL A 8 8.00 0.44 -11.39
CA VAL A 8 7.81 1.32 -10.24
C VAL A 8 9.00 1.19 -9.27
N VAL A 9 9.54 0.00 -9.04
CA VAL A 9 10.73 -0.20 -8.18
C VAL A 9 12.02 0.37 -8.84
N ALA A 10 12.13 0.34 -10.18
CA ALA A 10 13.36 0.65 -10.91
C ALA A 10 13.59 2.15 -11.25
N GLN A 11 12.59 3.02 -11.11
CA GLN A 11 12.65 4.43 -11.55
C GLN A 11 13.30 5.40 -10.53
N GLY A 12 14.03 4.89 -9.53
CA GLY A 12 14.59 5.70 -8.45
C GLY A 12 13.58 5.89 -7.32
N ARG A 13 13.68 5.01 -6.32
CA ARG A 13 12.91 4.95 -5.05
C ARG A 13 11.69 5.88 -4.98
N PRO A 14 10.61 5.59 -5.73
CA PRO A 14 9.34 6.25 -5.43
C PRO A 14 8.97 5.92 -3.99
N SER A 15 8.48 6.91 -3.25
CA SER A 15 7.93 6.66 -1.92
C SER A 15 6.86 5.57 -2.03
N ILE A 16 6.80 4.69 -1.04
CA ILE A 16 5.84 3.58 -1.05
C ILE A 16 4.38 4.05 -1.26
N GLY A 17 4.04 5.26 -0.78
CA GLY A 17 2.76 5.91 -1.04
C GLY A 17 2.48 6.19 -2.53
N LEU A 18 3.51 6.51 -3.32
CA LEU A 18 3.38 6.69 -4.77
C LEU A 18 3.18 5.34 -5.49
N VAL A 19 3.74 4.25 -4.96
CA VAL A 19 3.49 2.89 -5.47
C VAL A 19 2.02 2.52 -5.27
N TYR A 20 1.48 2.75 -4.07
CA TYR A 20 0.06 2.56 -3.73
C TYR A 20 -0.86 3.35 -4.66
N ALA A 21 -0.60 4.66 -4.77
CA ALA A 21 -1.33 5.57 -5.65
C ALA A 21 -1.48 5.04 -7.08
N LYS A 22 -0.36 4.60 -7.66
CA LYS A 22 -0.31 4.07 -9.03
C LYS A 22 -0.98 2.71 -9.13
N LEU A 23 -0.82 1.86 -8.13
CA LEU A 23 -1.46 0.56 -8.09
C LEU A 23 -2.98 0.68 -8.01
N GLU A 24 -3.51 1.51 -7.11
CA GLU A 24 -4.95 1.74 -7.00
C GLU A 24 -5.54 2.35 -8.28
N ALA A 25 -4.84 3.29 -8.90
CA ALA A 25 -5.22 3.82 -10.21
C ALA A 25 -5.25 2.73 -11.30
N ALA A 26 -4.27 1.81 -11.29
CA ALA A 26 -4.22 0.69 -12.22
C ALA A 26 -5.36 -0.32 -11.96
N LYS A 27 -5.63 -0.67 -10.70
CA LYS A 27 -6.75 -1.54 -10.30
C LYS A 27 -8.08 -0.96 -10.78
N LYS A 28 -8.30 0.35 -10.55
CA LYS A 28 -9.49 1.06 -11.06
C LYS A 28 -9.60 0.95 -12.58
N LYS A 29 -8.49 1.16 -13.31
CA LYS A 29 -8.51 1.09 -14.77
C LYS A 29 -8.83 -0.30 -15.30
N ILE A 30 -8.34 -1.36 -14.64
CA ILE A 30 -8.65 -2.75 -14.99
C ILE A 30 -10.15 -3.02 -14.82
N ARG A 31 -10.76 -2.55 -13.72
CA ARG A 31 -12.20 -2.66 -13.48
C ARG A 31 -13.02 -1.96 -14.55
N GLU A 32 -12.58 -0.80 -15.03
CA GLU A 32 -13.25 -0.06 -16.11
C GLU A 32 -13.17 -0.75 -17.47
N VAL A 33 -11.99 -1.25 -17.84
CA VAL A 33 -11.73 -1.79 -19.19
C VAL A 33 -12.34 -3.19 -19.37
N SER A 34 -12.30 -4.02 -18.33
CA SER A 34 -12.76 -5.40 -18.42
C SER A 34 -13.47 -5.85 -17.13
N PRO A 35 -14.66 -5.29 -16.82
CA PRO A 35 -15.35 -5.56 -15.56
C PRO A 35 -15.58 -7.04 -15.28
N ARG A 36 -15.94 -7.80 -16.32
CA ARG A 36 -16.27 -9.24 -16.23
C ARG A 36 -15.07 -10.12 -15.86
N TYR A 37 -13.87 -9.71 -16.23
CA TYR A 37 -12.63 -10.49 -16.01
C TYR A 37 -11.66 -9.81 -15.05
N ALA A 38 -12.01 -8.63 -14.53
CA ALA A 38 -11.14 -7.85 -13.65
C ALA A 38 -10.71 -8.65 -12.43
N HIS A 39 -11.64 -9.42 -11.81
CA HIS A 39 -11.35 -10.25 -10.64
C HIS A 39 -10.15 -11.19 -10.86
N LEU A 40 -10.07 -11.90 -11.99
CA LEU A 40 -8.96 -12.82 -12.28
C LEU A 40 -7.58 -12.16 -12.23
N VAL A 41 -7.50 -10.89 -12.62
CA VAL A 41 -6.23 -10.14 -12.60
C VAL A 41 -6.01 -9.49 -11.24
N LEU A 42 -7.07 -8.95 -10.64
CA LEU A 42 -6.99 -8.26 -9.36
C LEU A 42 -6.65 -9.22 -8.22
N ASP A 43 -7.22 -10.43 -8.21
CA ASP A 43 -6.95 -11.43 -7.17
C ASP A 43 -5.46 -11.79 -7.14
N VAL A 44 -4.84 -11.96 -8.31
CA VAL A 44 -3.39 -12.21 -8.42
C VAL A 44 -2.56 -11.00 -7.96
N VAL A 45 -3.05 -9.77 -8.20
CA VAL A 45 -2.39 -8.55 -7.71
C VAL A 45 -2.44 -8.49 -6.18
N GLU A 46 -3.61 -8.74 -5.58
CA GLU A 46 -3.77 -8.71 -4.12
C GLU A 46 -2.94 -9.83 -3.46
N ASP A 47 -2.93 -11.04 -4.02
CA ASP A 47 -2.12 -12.16 -3.48
C ASP A 47 -0.62 -11.84 -3.45
N ILE A 48 -0.09 -11.25 -4.54
CA ILE A 48 1.33 -10.85 -4.60
C ILE A 48 1.60 -9.71 -3.62
N TRP A 49 0.65 -8.79 -3.49
CA TRP A 49 0.78 -7.63 -2.63
C TRP A 49 0.79 -8.01 -1.15
N ASP A 50 -0.16 -8.83 -0.73
CA ASP A 50 -0.29 -9.32 0.65
C ASP A 50 0.94 -10.16 1.07
N GLN A 51 1.62 -10.81 0.12
CA GLN A 51 2.83 -11.60 0.38
C GLN A 51 4.13 -10.78 0.41
N GLN A 52 4.18 -9.62 -0.26
CA GLN A 52 5.42 -8.85 -0.43
C GLN A 52 5.47 -7.55 0.37
N MET A 53 4.36 -7.13 1.00
CA MET A 53 4.26 -5.83 1.65
C MET A 53 3.51 -5.97 2.98
N SER A 54 4.13 -5.59 4.11
CA SER A 54 3.45 -5.54 5.42
C SER A 54 2.24 -4.60 5.38
N ARG A 55 1.04 -5.17 5.28
CA ARG A 55 -0.21 -4.46 5.00
C ARG A 55 -0.43 -3.24 5.91
N ASP A 56 -0.06 -3.36 7.19
CA ASP A 56 -0.21 -2.27 8.16
C ASP A 56 0.77 -1.11 7.96
N LEU A 57 2.08 -1.38 7.79
CA LEU A 57 3.10 -0.34 7.59
C LEU A 57 2.81 0.48 6.33
N HIS A 58 2.33 -0.21 5.32
CA HIS A 58 2.00 0.34 4.04
C HIS A 58 0.73 1.19 4.05
N MET A 59 -0.33 0.70 4.69
CA MET A 59 -1.55 1.46 4.92
C MET A 59 -1.29 2.70 5.79
N ALA A 60 -0.42 2.59 6.80
CA ALA A 60 0.03 3.72 7.60
C ALA A 60 0.79 4.76 6.77
N ALA A 61 1.69 4.33 5.88
CA ALA A 61 2.41 5.22 4.98
C ALA A 61 1.49 5.93 3.97
N TYR A 62 0.47 5.22 3.48
CA TYR A 62 -0.56 5.79 2.61
C TYR A 62 -1.42 6.83 3.37
N TYR A 63 -1.87 6.50 4.58
CA TYR A 63 -2.61 7.40 5.48
C TYR A 63 -1.86 8.72 5.73
N LEU A 64 -0.53 8.65 5.89
CA LEU A 64 0.33 9.81 6.13
C LEU A 64 0.69 10.62 4.87
N HIS A 65 0.33 10.17 3.67
CA HIS A 65 0.79 10.81 2.43
C HIS A 65 0.08 12.16 2.21
N PRO A 66 0.77 13.33 2.27
CA PRO A 66 0.10 14.64 2.30
C PRO A 66 -0.76 14.92 1.08
N ALA A 67 -0.30 14.52 -0.11
CA ALA A 67 -1.06 14.73 -1.34
C ALA A 67 -2.37 13.93 -1.37
N TYR A 68 -2.50 12.84 -0.58
CA TYR A 68 -3.72 12.06 -0.46
C TYR A 68 -4.57 12.56 0.71
N HIS A 69 -3.92 12.81 1.85
CA HIS A 69 -4.54 13.31 3.07
C HIS A 69 -5.33 14.62 2.87
N TYR A 70 -4.85 15.51 1.99
CA TYR A 70 -5.51 16.79 1.73
C TYR A 70 -6.42 16.82 0.49
N THR A 71 -6.35 15.84 -0.41
CA THR A 71 -7.14 15.85 -1.66
C THR A 71 -8.35 14.97 -1.62
N HIS A 72 -8.29 13.89 -0.84
CA HIS A 72 -9.43 13.06 -0.57
C HIS A 72 -9.90 13.46 0.83
N GLU A 73 -11.20 13.73 0.99
CA GLU A 73 -11.83 13.52 2.28
C GLU A 73 -11.69 12.02 2.55
N LEU A 74 -10.51 11.60 3.01
CA LEU A 74 -10.25 10.30 3.59
C LEU A 74 -11.14 10.28 4.82
N ALA A 75 -12.44 10.04 4.60
CA ALA A 75 -13.32 9.49 5.58
C ALA A 75 -12.51 8.38 6.20
N TYR A 76 -12.27 8.52 7.50
CA TYR A 76 -11.46 7.63 8.30
C TYR A 76 -11.90 6.19 8.01
N GLU A 77 -11.30 5.56 7.01
CA GLU A 77 -11.55 4.17 6.74
C GLU A 77 -10.97 3.48 7.98
N ASP A 78 -11.84 2.83 8.74
CA ASP A 78 -11.50 2.26 10.04
C ASP A 78 -10.25 1.38 9.92
N ASP A 79 -10.09 0.71 8.79
CA ASP A 79 -8.93 -0.12 8.46
C ASP A 79 -7.62 0.68 8.32
N LEU A 80 -7.63 1.88 7.71
CA LEU A 80 -6.44 2.73 7.57
C LEU A 80 -6.00 3.29 8.94
N THR A 81 -6.96 3.73 9.75
CA THR A 81 -6.69 4.26 11.09
C THR A 81 -6.20 3.17 12.04
N ALA A 82 -6.79 1.97 11.94
CA ALA A 82 -6.37 0.81 12.73
C ALA A 82 -4.96 0.34 12.32
N ALA A 83 -4.66 0.29 11.02
CA ALA A 83 -3.32 -0.02 10.53
C ALA A 83 -2.27 0.99 11.02
N PHE A 84 -2.58 2.29 10.93
CA PHE A 84 -1.72 3.34 11.45
C PHE A 84 -1.44 3.16 12.95
N THR A 85 -2.50 2.92 13.74
CA THR A 85 -2.38 2.68 15.19
C THR A 85 -1.49 1.48 15.50
N ARG A 86 -1.70 0.34 14.83
CA ARG A 86 -0.87 -0.87 15.01
C ARG A 86 0.61 -0.61 14.69
N VAL A 87 0.90 0.17 13.65
CA VAL A 87 2.27 0.54 13.30
C VAL A 87 2.89 1.42 14.36
N VAL A 88 2.19 2.46 14.81
CA VAL A 88 2.68 3.34 15.87
C VAL A 88 2.93 2.54 17.14
N GLU A 89 1.98 1.72 17.59
CA GLU A 89 2.14 0.87 18.78
C GLU A 89 3.36 -0.05 18.65
N ARG A 90 3.55 -0.67 17.48
CA ARG A 90 4.69 -1.56 17.22
C ARG A 90 6.02 -0.80 17.28
N LEU A 91 6.11 0.37 16.67
CA LEU A 91 7.32 1.20 16.66
C LEU A 91 7.59 1.88 18.02
N SER A 92 6.55 2.14 18.81
CA SER A 92 6.64 2.82 20.11
C SER A 92 7.19 1.93 21.23
N ARG A 93 7.13 0.60 21.08
CA ARG A 93 7.52 -0.35 22.14
C ARG A 93 9.02 -0.31 22.46
N SER A 94 9.89 -0.12 21.46
CA SER A 94 11.33 0.10 21.64
C SER A 94 11.96 0.54 20.32
N PRO A 95 12.86 1.56 20.31
CA PRO A 95 13.55 2.00 19.09
C PRO A 95 14.40 0.90 18.43
N VAL A 96 14.89 -0.07 19.21
CA VAL A 96 15.67 -1.21 18.69
C VAL A 96 14.76 -2.23 18.03
N GLN A 97 13.60 -2.52 18.65
CA GLN A 97 12.59 -3.43 18.07
C GLN A 97 11.86 -2.82 16.88
N ALA A 98 11.85 -1.50 16.75
CA ALA A 98 11.28 -0.79 15.62
C ALA A 98 12.01 -1.11 14.30
N ALA A 99 13.33 -1.29 14.35
CA ALA A 99 14.11 -1.70 13.18
C ALA A 99 13.80 -3.16 12.79
N ASP A 100 13.82 -4.08 13.75
CA ASP A 100 13.52 -5.51 13.53
C ASP A 100 12.07 -5.71 13.02
N ALA A 101 11.12 -4.90 13.51
CA ALA A 101 9.73 -4.95 13.07
C ALA A 101 9.52 -4.44 11.62
N ILE A 102 10.41 -3.59 11.12
CA ILE A 102 10.35 -3.10 9.73
C ILE A 102 10.92 -4.16 8.76
N ASP A 103 11.89 -4.96 9.22
CA ASP A 103 12.59 -5.96 8.40
C ASP A 103 11.87 -7.32 8.27
N GLU A 104 10.79 -7.58 9.03
CA GLU A 104 9.94 -8.78 8.90
C GLU A 104 8.89 -8.71 7.76
N ALA A 105 9.00 -7.74 6.85
CA ALA A 105 8.12 -7.54 5.68
C ALA A 105 8.80 -7.94 4.37
#